data_AF-A0A7H8W7M8-F1
#
_entry.id   AF-A0A7H8W7M8-F1
#
_cell.length_a   1.000
_cell.length_b   1.000
_cell.length_c   1.000
_cell.angle_alpha   90.00
_cell.angle_beta   90.00
_cell.angle_gamma   90.00
#
_symmetry.space_group_name_H-M   'P 1'
#
loop_
_entity.id
_entity.type
_entity.pdbx_description
1 polymer ?
#
loop_
_entity_poly.entity_id
_entity_poly.type
_entity_poly.pdbx_seq_one_letter_code
_entity_poly.pdbx_strand_id
1 'polypeptide(L)'
;MRKFILMLLFVLTLFSCGTDTDTGEFTVGSDYLALSNKVILIDTVTVNMSTINFDSLATSNRGRILIGNYDDPIFGKVKSDSYFQLSTDIYALNSIGSDTESTNYVFDSISMILKYDRYFYGDTTKVQTFNIHRLTQKVKPNKEDNNFYNNSTLTYSSESLGTISFKPRPKEKDSINIQMSKEFGEALFQKIKKREVTDFDSFTEYLKGFVLVPENSSSSNVIGFSVSKSKVRLYYSKYQTDSETPYIIDFSILDTSKQFNSISLDKTGTILQNLPISTGTLSSTLVNNQGFIQSGTGVACRVDFPNIKQFKNISANGAIVDAELILKPVNNTYSEKYPLADSLTVYVGDNLNRISGTLVNAAGASVYGKLSKSSDEFNENVAYSISVGAFLQKEMLKQSDSRSSLILTLPGIAQSVNRIVLGDQKHFNNKIQLKIYYISY
;
A
#
# COMPACT_ATOMS: atom_id res chain seq x y z
N MET A 1 1.10 80.65 -74.66
CA MET A 1 2.19 79.66 -74.78
C MET A 1 2.67 79.03 -73.45
N ARG A 2 2.31 79.57 -72.27
CA ARG A 2 2.66 78.95 -70.96
C ARG A 2 1.67 77.87 -70.45
N LYS A 3 0.47 77.76 -71.06
CA LYS A 3 -0.55 76.73 -70.74
C LYS A 3 -0.40 75.43 -71.54
N PHE A 4 0.29 75.46 -72.68
CA PHE A 4 0.55 74.26 -73.50
C PHE A 4 1.73 73.42 -72.96
N ILE A 5 2.68 74.06 -72.27
CA ILE A 5 3.86 73.40 -71.68
C ILE A 5 3.49 72.61 -70.42
N LEU A 6 2.49 73.05 -69.64
CA LEU A 6 2.02 72.33 -68.46
C LEU A 6 1.17 71.10 -68.79
N MET A 7 0.46 71.12 -69.94
CA MET A 7 -0.34 69.98 -70.41
C MET A 7 0.54 68.88 -71.02
N LEU A 8 1.69 69.25 -71.59
CA LEU A 8 2.71 68.31 -72.10
C LEU A 8 3.44 67.58 -70.96
N LEU A 9 3.62 68.22 -69.79
CA LEU A 9 4.33 67.63 -68.66
C LEU A 9 3.49 66.63 -67.84
N PHE A 10 2.16 66.67 -67.95
CA PHE A 10 1.24 65.77 -67.22
C PHE A 10 0.92 64.48 -68.00
N VAL A 11 1.18 64.45 -69.32
CA VAL A 11 0.99 63.26 -70.17
C VAL A 11 2.20 62.32 -70.11
N LEU A 12 3.38 62.82 -69.72
CA LEU A 12 4.62 62.03 -69.62
C LEU A 12 4.74 61.15 -68.36
N THR A 13 3.83 61.24 -67.38
CA THR A 13 3.85 60.42 -66.15
C THR A 13 2.93 59.19 -66.19
N LEU A 14 2.23 58.93 -67.31
CA LEU A 14 1.31 57.79 -67.44
C LEU A 14 1.83 56.63 -68.33
N PHE A 15 3.07 56.69 -68.80
CA PHE A 15 3.69 55.63 -69.63
C PHE A 15 5.13 55.28 -69.21
N SER A 16 5.35 54.97 -67.92
CA SER A 16 6.52 54.16 -67.53
C SER A 16 6.11 52.69 -67.47
N CYS A 17 6.07 52.06 -68.64
CA CYS A 17 6.02 50.62 -68.78
C CYS A 17 7.47 50.11 -68.76
N GLY A 18 7.88 49.48 -67.66
CA GLY A 18 9.05 48.60 -67.63
C GLY A 18 8.56 47.19 -67.93
N THR A 19 8.79 46.73 -69.15
CA THR A 19 8.59 45.35 -69.59
C THR A 19 9.79 44.51 -69.19
N ASP A 20 9.56 43.39 -68.49
CA ASP A 20 10.31 42.15 -68.72
C ASP A 20 9.35 40.98 -68.47
N THR A 21 8.94 40.36 -69.57
CA THR A 21 8.41 38.99 -69.62
C THR A 21 9.60 38.05 -69.65
N ASP A 22 9.71 37.11 -68.72
CA ASP A 22 9.66 35.68 -69.04
C ASP A 22 9.72 34.79 -67.78
N THR A 23 9.12 33.61 -67.90
CA THR A 23 9.25 32.42 -67.05
C THR A 23 8.54 32.41 -65.70
N GLY A 24 7.63 31.44 -65.56
CA GLY A 24 6.80 31.23 -64.38
C GLY A 24 7.58 31.07 -63.10
N GLU A 25 7.36 32.00 -62.18
CA GLU A 25 7.62 31.75 -60.77
C GLU A 25 6.32 31.21 -60.17
N PHE A 26 6.20 29.90 -60.28
CA PHE A 26 5.40 29.08 -59.39
C PHE A 26 5.86 29.43 -57.96
N THR A 27 5.13 30.28 -57.24
CA THR A 27 5.26 30.32 -55.77
C THR A 27 4.62 29.05 -55.22
N VAL A 28 5.27 27.91 -55.46
CA VAL A 28 5.17 26.73 -54.59
C VAL A 28 5.80 27.17 -53.27
N GLY A 29 5.00 27.24 -52.20
CA GLY A 29 5.61 27.22 -50.86
C GLY A 29 5.04 28.13 -49.78
N SER A 30 3.89 28.79 -49.95
CA SER A 30 3.20 29.42 -48.80
C SER A 30 1.98 28.64 -48.28
N ASP A 31 1.52 27.61 -49.01
CA ASP A 31 0.48 26.66 -48.57
C ASP A 31 1.04 25.28 -48.17
N TYR A 32 2.36 25.11 -48.10
CA TYR A 32 3.02 23.83 -47.77
C TYR A 32 3.73 23.84 -46.41
N LEU A 33 3.19 24.61 -45.45
CA LEU A 33 3.35 24.35 -44.02
C LEU A 33 2.00 23.99 -43.39
N ALA A 34 1.20 23.21 -44.12
CA ALA A 34 0.29 22.29 -43.45
C ALA A 34 1.17 21.29 -42.67
N LEU A 35 1.62 21.68 -41.47
CA LEU A 35 2.07 20.72 -40.48
C LEU A 35 0.92 19.72 -40.34
N SER A 36 1.09 18.54 -40.93
CA SER A 36 0.17 17.40 -40.92
C SER A 36 -0.07 16.82 -39.51
N ASN A 37 0.43 17.52 -38.49
CA ASN A 37 0.37 17.19 -37.08
C ASN A 37 -1.07 17.33 -36.57
N LYS A 38 -1.85 16.26 -36.67
CA LYS A 38 -3.19 16.19 -36.07
C LYS A 38 -3.08 15.59 -34.68
N VAL A 39 -3.58 16.30 -33.68
CA VAL A 39 -3.77 15.77 -32.32
C VAL A 39 -5.17 15.19 -32.23
N ILE A 40 -5.27 13.92 -31.88
CA ILE A 40 -6.51 13.14 -31.80
C ILE A 40 -6.69 12.69 -30.35
N LEU A 41 -7.85 13.02 -29.77
CA LEU A 41 -8.29 12.44 -28.50
C LEU A 41 -9.00 11.11 -28.80
N ILE A 42 -8.52 10.03 -28.18
CA ILE A 42 -9.11 8.70 -28.28
C ILE A 42 -9.53 8.24 -26.88
N ASP A 43 -10.82 7.99 -26.71
CA ASP A 43 -11.43 7.56 -25.44
C ASP A 43 -12.23 6.25 -25.54
N THR A 44 -12.25 5.63 -26.73
CA THR A 44 -13.00 4.41 -27.05
C THR A 44 -12.19 3.12 -26.87
N VAL A 45 -10.99 3.21 -26.29
CA VAL A 45 -10.09 2.06 -26.12
C VAL A 45 -10.67 1.06 -25.14
N THR A 46 -10.64 -0.21 -25.48
CA THR A 46 -11.00 -1.30 -24.57
C THR A 46 -9.98 -1.41 -23.44
N VAL A 47 -10.47 -1.33 -22.20
CA VAL A 47 -9.68 -1.57 -20.99
C VAL A 47 -10.26 -2.76 -20.24
N ASN A 48 -9.47 -3.81 -20.07
CA ASN A 48 -9.90 -5.00 -19.35
C ASN A 48 -9.45 -4.91 -17.89
N MET A 49 -10.38 -5.14 -16.97
CA MET A 49 -10.11 -5.17 -15.54
C MET A 49 -10.25 -6.59 -15.00
N SER A 50 -9.35 -7.00 -14.12
CA SER A 50 -9.43 -8.26 -13.41
C SER A 50 -8.87 -8.12 -12.00
N THR A 51 -9.18 -9.09 -11.14
CA THR A 51 -8.61 -9.18 -9.79
C THR A 51 -7.64 -10.34 -9.75
N ILE A 52 -6.50 -10.13 -9.09
CA ILE A 52 -5.44 -11.11 -8.93
C ILE A 52 -5.12 -11.27 -7.44
N ASN A 53 -4.40 -12.35 -7.12
CA ASN A 53 -3.88 -12.58 -5.79
C ASN A 53 -2.36 -12.70 -5.85
N PHE A 54 -1.62 -12.04 -4.97
CA PHE A 54 -0.23 -12.38 -4.76
C PHE A 54 -0.13 -13.71 -4.00
N ASP A 55 0.91 -14.48 -4.30
CA ASP A 55 1.17 -15.74 -3.59
C ASP A 55 1.54 -15.45 -2.12
N SER A 56 2.48 -14.54 -1.94
CA SER A 56 2.93 -14.10 -0.62
C SER A 56 3.31 -12.63 -0.62
N LEU A 57 3.09 -11.97 0.51
CA LEU A 57 3.52 -10.59 0.77
C LEU A 57 4.46 -10.58 1.96
N ALA A 58 5.69 -10.10 1.78
CA ALA A 58 6.65 -10.01 2.89
C ALA A 58 6.17 -8.97 3.93
N THR A 59 5.72 -9.43 5.09
CA THR A 59 5.18 -8.62 6.19
C THR A 59 6.18 -8.43 7.34
N SER A 60 7.36 -9.04 7.27
CA SER A 60 8.48 -8.73 8.17
C SER A 60 9.13 -7.40 7.85
N ASN A 61 9.83 -6.82 8.84
CA ASN A 61 10.59 -5.58 8.69
C ASN A 61 9.74 -4.39 8.24
N ARG A 62 8.50 -4.30 8.76
CA ARG A 62 7.55 -3.23 8.44
C ARG A 62 7.38 -2.19 9.55
N GLY A 63 7.89 -2.46 10.75
CA GLY A 63 7.86 -1.52 11.87
C GLY A 63 6.48 -1.33 12.51
N ARG A 64 5.51 -2.19 12.18
CA ARG A 64 4.13 -2.17 12.69
C ARG A 64 3.70 -3.53 13.19
N ILE A 65 3.27 -3.57 14.45
CA ILE A 65 2.45 -4.64 15.02
C ILE A 65 1.02 -4.38 14.54
N LEU A 66 0.49 -5.25 13.70
CA LEU A 66 -0.86 -5.13 13.15
C LEU A 66 -1.72 -6.26 13.74
N ILE A 67 -2.73 -5.91 14.52
CA ILE A 67 -3.59 -6.87 15.19
C ILE A 67 -5.06 -6.49 15.05
N GLY A 68 -5.89 -7.50 14.81
CA GLY A 68 -7.34 -7.38 14.86
C GLY A 68 -8.01 -8.24 13.82
N ASN A 69 -9.31 -8.13 13.75
CA ASN A 69 -10.14 -8.81 12.78
C ASN A 69 -11.36 -7.94 12.46
N TYR A 70 -11.81 -8.02 11.20
CA TYR A 70 -13.04 -7.38 10.78
C TYR A 70 -13.72 -8.20 9.69
N ASP A 71 -15.04 -8.10 9.66
CA ASP A 71 -15.87 -8.73 8.63
C ASP A 71 -16.19 -7.67 7.57
N ASP A 72 -15.81 -7.97 6.33
CA ASP A 72 -16.11 -7.18 5.16
C ASP A 72 -17.25 -7.82 4.37
N PRO A 73 -18.31 -7.06 4.03
CA PRO A 73 -19.45 -7.62 3.29
C PRO A 73 -19.10 -8.02 1.85
N ILE A 74 -17.98 -7.52 1.29
CA ILE A 74 -17.57 -7.76 -0.10
C ILE A 74 -16.41 -8.74 -0.16
N PHE A 75 -15.39 -8.56 0.69
CA PHE A 75 -14.16 -9.35 0.65
C PHE A 75 -14.21 -10.59 1.54
N GLY A 76 -15.00 -10.55 2.62
CA GLY A 76 -15.07 -11.60 3.63
C GLY A 76 -14.33 -11.25 4.91
N LYS A 77 -13.83 -12.26 5.63
CA LYS A 77 -13.27 -12.07 6.98
C LYS A 77 -11.77 -11.88 6.92
N VAL A 78 -11.29 -10.77 7.46
CA VAL A 78 -9.87 -10.47 7.57
C VAL A 78 -9.43 -10.65 9.01
N LYS A 79 -8.30 -11.31 9.21
CA LYS A 79 -7.67 -11.46 10.52
C LYS A 79 -6.17 -11.18 10.43
N SER A 80 -5.64 -10.48 11.42
CA SER A 80 -4.22 -10.16 11.57
C SER A 80 -3.73 -10.57 12.95
N ASP A 81 -2.76 -11.47 12.97
CA ASP A 81 -2.00 -11.89 14.15
C ASP A 81 -0.58 -11.32 14.04
N SER A 82 0.00 -10.84 15.14
CA SER A 82 1.34 -10.23 15.11
C SER A 82 2.32 -11.01 15.96
N TYR A 83 3.45 -11.39 15.36
CA TYR A 83 4.49 -12.21 15.97
C TYR A 83 5.76 -11.37 16.12
N PHE A 84 6.43 -11.47 17.27
CA PHE A 84 7.67 -10.74 17.50
C PHE A 84 8.58 -11.40 18.54
N GLN A 85 9.89 -11.20 18.37
CA GLN A 85 10.91 -11.50 19.37
C GLN A 85 11.23 -10.25 20.17
N LEU A 86 11.50 -10.43 21.47
CA LEU A 86 11.96 -9.36 22.34
C LEU A 86 13.46 -9.49 22.62
N SER A 87 14.05 -8.38 23.03
CA SER A 87 15.40 -8.29 23.58
C SER A 87 15.48 -7.12 24.57
N THR A 88 16.54 -7.08 25.38
CA THR A 88 16.84 -5.98 26.29
C THR A 88 18.35 -5.74 26.25
N ASP A 89 18.78 -4.52 26.50
CA ASP A 89 20.21 -4.21 26.62
C ASP A 89 20.76 -4.62 28.01
N ILE A 90 19.87 -4.86 28.98
CA ILE A 90 20.21 -5.17 30.37
C ILE A 90 19.53 -6.48 30.78
N TYR A 91 20.34 -7.50 31.03
CA TYR A 91 19.94 -8.85 31.51
C TYR A 91 20.33 -9.09 32.98
N ALA A 92 20.29 -8.03 33.78
CA ALA A 92 20.63 -8.10 35.20
C ALA A 92 19.69 -7.19 36.01
N LEU A 93 19.51 -7.53 37.29
CA LEU A 93 18.88 -6.60 38.23
C LEU A 93 19.83 -5.43 38.48
N ASN A 94 19.28 -4.25 38.75
CA ASN A 94 20.05 -3.07 39.08
C ASN A 94 20.87 -3.34 40.36
N SER A 95 22.18 -3.12 40.33
CA SER A 95 23.09 -3.40 41.44
C SER A 95 23.63 -2.12 42.10
N ILE A 96 22.83 -1.04 42.17
CA ILE A 96 23.22 0.15 42.95
C ILE A 96 23.21 -0.21 44.45
N GLY A 97 24.41 -0.40 45.02
CA GLY A 97 24.64 -0.71 46.44
C GLY A 97 25.99 -1.41 46.69
N SER A 98 26.39 -1.53 47.96
CA SER A 98 27.59 -2.28 48.38
C SER A 98 27.31 -3.78 48.43
N ASP A 99 28.30 -4.63 48.12
CA ASP A 99 28.20 -6.11 48.14
C ASP A 99 27.87 -6.72 49.52
N THR A 100 27.85 -5.89 50.57
CA THR A 100 27.52 -6.26 51.95
C THR A 100 26.04 -6.10 52.31
N GLU A 101 25.22 -5.51 51.42
CA GLU A 101 23.79 -5.32 51.64
C GLU A 101 23.02 -6.60 51.31
N SER A 102 22.20 -7.11 52.23
CA SER A 102 21.25 -8.17 51.92
C SER A 102 20.13 -7.62 51.03
N THR A 103 20.39 -7.50 49.74
CA THR A 103 19.44 -6.89 48.80
C THR A 103 18.24 -7.80 48.58
N ASN A 104 17.08 -7.42 49.11
CA ASN A 104 15.83 -8.12 48.87
C ASN A 104 15.10 -7.50 47.66
N TYR A 105 15.39 -8.03 46.47
CA TYR A 105 14.61 -7.72 45.26
C TYR A 105 13.36 -8.60 45.19
N VAL A 106 12.21 -7.97 45.01
CA VAL A 106 10.89 -8.61 44.92
C VAL A 106 10.24 -8.21 43.60
N PHE A 107 9.61 -9.17 42.93
CA PHE A 107 8.84 -8.94 41.72
C PHE A 107 7.49 -8.30 42.04
N ASP A 108 7.11 -7.27 41.28
CA ASP A 108 5.85 -6.56 41.49
C ASP A 108 4.82 -6.95 40.43
N SER A 109 5.14 -6.68 39.15
CA SER A 109 4.24 -6.95 38.03
C SER A 109 4.97 -6.97 36.69
N ILE A 110 4.31 -7.52 35.66
CA ILE A 110 4.78 -7.46 34.27
C ILE A 110 3.63 -7.04 33.35
N SER A 111 3.92 -6.21 32.36
CA SER A 111 2.90 -5.57 31.53
C SER A 111 3.41 -5.38 30.11
N MET A 112 2.57 -5.65 29.12
CA MET A 112 2.85 -5.30 27.73
C MET A 112 2.26 -3.93 27.41
N ILE A 113 3.13 -2.98 27.06
CA ILE A 113 2.76 -1.62 26.69
C ILE A 113 2.85 -1.51 25.16
N LEU A 114 1.70 -1.33 24.53
CA LEU A 114 1.58 -1.20 23.08
C LEU A 114 1.25 0.25 22.74
N LYS A 115 2.18 0.94 22.08
CA LYS A 115 1.99 2.35 21.69
C LYS A 115 1.39 2.44 20.30
N TYR A 116 0.30 3.18 20.15
CA TYR A 116 -0.35 3.34 18.85
C TYR A 116 0.58 4.02 17.84
N ASP A 117 0.56 3.54 16.60
CA ASP A 117 1.14 4.26 15.48
C ASP A 117 0.11 5.07 14.68
N ARG A 118 -1.11 5.13 15.23
CA ARG A 118 -2.31 5.83 14.73
C ARG A 118 -3.00 5.16 13.54
N TYR A 119 -2.52 4.01 13.06
CA TYR A 119 -3.23 3.25 12.04
C TYR A 119 -4.43 2.50 12.65
N PHE A 120 -5.56 2.54 11.93
CA PHE A 120 -6.72 1.71 12.19
C PHE A 120 -7.55 1.49 10.94
N TYR A 121 -8.34 0.42 10.94
CA TYR A 121 -9.29 0.09 9.89
C TYR A 121 -10.50 -0.61 10.49
N GLY A 122 -11.72 -0.27 10.04
CA GLY A 122 -12.96 -0.80 10.59
C GLY A 122 -13.57 0.06 11.71
N ASP A 123 -14.46 -0.55 12.49
CA ASP A 123 -15.26 0.12 13.53
C ASP A 123 -14.59 0.04 14.90
N THR A 124 -14.00 1.15 15.34
CA THR A 124 -13.29 1.28 16.62
C THR A 124 -14.21 1.60 17.82
N THR A 125 -15.52 1.77 17.58
CA THR A 125 -16.49 2.01 18.65
C THR A 125 -16.88 0.72 19.40
N LYS A 126 -16.59 -0.42 18.79
CA LYS A 126 -16.81 -1.76 19.34
C LYS A 126 -15.65 -2.20 20.22
N VAL A 127 -15.97 -3.06 21.19
CA VAL A 127 -14.96 -3.68 22.05
C VAL A 127 -14.22 -4.74 21.24
N GLN A 128 -12.90 -4.81 21.43
CA GLN A 128 -12.06 -5.86 20.91
C GLN A 128 -11.21 -6.47 22.04
N THR A 129 -11.02 -7.78 21.97
CA THR A 129 -10.18 -8.52 22.91
C THR A 129 -8.90 -8.97 22.24
N PHE A 130 -7.75 -8.72 22.89
CA PHE A 130 -6.44 -9.21 22.47
C PHE A 130 -5.85 -10.14 23.53
N ASN A 131 -5.23 -11.21 23.06
CA ASN A 131 -4.55 -12.21 23.88
C ASN A 131 -3.05 -12.25 23.53
N ILE A 132 -2.22 -12.41 24.56
CA ILE A 132 -0.77 -12.58 24.42
C ILE A 132 -0.46 -14.06 24.64
N HIS A 133 0.22 -14.70 23.69
CA HIS A 133 0.71 -16.07 23.85
C HIS A 133 2.21 -16.17 23.64
N ARG A 134 2.85 -17.11 24.34
CA ARG A 134 4.28 -17.39 24.19
C ARG A 134 4.54 -18.29 22.99
N LEU A 135 5.54 -17.95 22.18
CA LEU A 135 5.98 -18.80 21.08
C LEU A 135 6.71 -20.04 21.58
N THR A 136 6.43 -21.18 20.95
CA THR A 136 7.10 -22.46 21.25
C THR A 136 8.30 -22.72 20.33
N GLN A 137 8.45 -21.94 19.25
CA GLN A 137 9.57 -21.96 18.31
C GLN A 137 10.21 -20.57 18.16
N LYS A 138 11.47 -20.53 17.75
CA LYS A 138 12.23 -19.29 17.56
C LYS A 138 11.65 -18.50 16.38
N VAL A 139 11.68 -17.16 16.46
CA VAL A 139 11.28 -16.31 15.35
C VAL A 139 12.34 -16.37 14.25
N LYS A 140 12.21 -17.35 13.36
CA LYS A 140 13.06 -17.51 12.19
C LYS A 140 12.18 -17.92 10.99
N PRO A 141 12.36 -17.29 9.82
CA PRO A 141 11.73 -17.78 8.60
C PRO A 141 12.10 -19.23 8.28
N ASN A 142 11.35 -19.86 7.37
CA ASN A 142 11.68 -21.18 6.86
C ASN A 142 13.06 -21.19 6.21
N LYS A 143 13.70 -22.36 6.08
CA LYS A 143 15.07 -22.47 5.57
C LYS A 143 15.27 -21.86 4.17
N GLU A 144 14.24 -21.92 3.34
CA GLU A 144 14.26 -21.40 1.97
C GLU A 144 13.87 -19.91 1.87
N ASP A 145 13.45 -19.30 2.98
CA ASP A 145 12.90 -17.95 3.01
C ASP A 145 13.82 -16.96 3.74
N ASN A 146 13.93 -15.75 3.19
CA ASN A 146 14.66 -14.65 3.82
C ASN A 146 13.75 -13.73 4.67
N ASN A 147 12.43 -13.88 4.54
CA ASN A 147 11.43 -13.00 5.16
C ASN A 147 10.26 -13.82 5.72
N PHE A 148 9.48 -13.21 6.61
CA PHE A 148 8.14 -13.70 6.90
C PHE A 148 7.13 -13.04 5.99
N TYR A 149 6.12 -13.82 5.65
CA TYR A 149 5.04 -13.42 4.76
C TYR A 149 3.70 -13.36 5.50
N ASN A 150 2.70 -12.74 4.88
CA ASN A 150 1.34 -12.67 5.41
C ASN A 150 0.72 -14.04 5.72
N ASN A 151 1.10 -15.11 5.01
CA ASN A 151 0.64 -16.47 5.26
C ASN A 151 1.54 -17.27 6.22
N SER A 152 2.61 -16.67 6.75
CA SER A 152 3.48 -17.33 7.73
C SER A 152 2.81 -17.43 9.09
N THR A 153 3.06 -18.52 9.80
CA THR A 153 2.56 -18.76 11.17
C THR A 153 3.62 -19.43 12.01
N LEU A 154 3.73 -19.07 13.29
CA LEU A 154 4.55 -19.78 14.27
C LEU A 154 3.65 -20.43 15.32
N THR A 155 4.10 -21.56 15.85
CA THR A 155 3.43 -22.27 16.94
C THR A 155 3.61 -21.55 18.27
N TYR A 156 2.55 -21.53 19.07
CA TYR A 156 2.50 -20.86 20.37
C TYR A 156 1.70 -21.68 21.38
N SER A 157 1.90 -21.39 22.67
CA SER A 157 1.17 -22.03 23.78
C SER A 157 -0.29 -21.59 23.79
N SER A 158 -1.22 -22.51 24.10
CA SER A 158 -2.64 -22.17 24.28
C SER A 158 -2.90 -21.31 25.53
N GLU A 159 -1.98 -21.32 26.50
CA GLU A 159 -2.05 -20.47 27.69
C GLU A 159 -1.96 -18.99 27.31
N SER A 160 -2.95 -18.19 27.74
CA SER A 160 -2.93 -16.74 27.58
C SER A 160 -2.10 -16.12 28.70
N LEU A 161 -1.02 -15.44 28.34
CA LEU A 161 -0.16 -14.72 29.27
C LEU A 161 -0.69 -13.34 29.61
N GLY A 162 -1.74 -12.86 28.96
CA GLY A 162 -2.29 -11.53 29.18
C GLY A 162 -3.46 -11.30 28.24
N THR A 163 -4.52 -10.72 28.78
CA THR A 163 -5.74 -10.43 28.01
C THR A 163 -6.19 -9.02 28.29
N ILE A 164 -6.65 -8.31 27.27
CA ILE A 164 -7.29 -7.01 27.41
C ILE A 164 -8.54 -6.95 26.53
N SER A 165 -9.62 -6.41 27.08
CA SER A 165 -10.82 -6.05 26.31
C SER A 165 -11.04 -4.55 26.43
N PHE A 166 -11.06 -3.85 25.28
CA PHE A 166 -11.14 -2.40 25.27
C PHE A 166 -11.77 -1.88 23.97
N LYS A 167 -12.16 -0.60 23.98
CA LYS A 167 -12.55 0.13 22.76
C LYS A 167 -11.34 0.89 22.23
N PRO A 168 -10.83 0.56 21.03
CA PRO A 168 -9.65 1.22 20.48
C PRO A 168 -9.84 2.72 20.27
N ARG A 169 -8.84 3.52 20.67
CA ARG A 169 -8.83 4.97 20.47
C ARG A 169 -7.48 5.45 19.93
N PRO A 170 -7.07 5.00 18.73
CA PRO A 170 -5.73 5.21 18.17
C PRO A 170 -5.40 6.67 17.85
N LYS A 171 -6.41 7.55 17.75
CA LYS A 171 -6.22 9.00 17.56
C LYS A 171 -6.18 9.81 18.86
N GLU A 172 -6.82 9.33 19.92
CA GLU A 172 -6.98 10.07 21.19
C GLU A 172 -6.01 9.60 22.28
N LYS A 173 -5.69 8.31 22.31
CA LYS A 173 -4.81 7.70 23.31
C LYS A 173 -3.43 7.44 22.73
N ASP A 174 -2.44 7.39 23.61
CA ASP A 174 -1.05 7.12 23.24
C ASP A 174 -0.73 5.62 23.20
N SER A 175 -1.23 4.85 24.18
CA SER A 175 -0.93 3.43 24.32
C SER A 175 -2.06 2.65 24.99
N ILE A 176 -1.96 1.32 24.92
CA ILE A 176 -2.68 0.40 25.79
C ILE A 176 -1.67 -0.35 26.68
N ASN A 177 -2.13 -0.77 27.84
CA ASN A 177 -1.36 -1.60 28.77
C ASN A 177 -2.10 -2.91 29.02
N ILE A 178 -1.47 -4.03 28.71
CA ILE A 178 -1.99 -5.38 28.92
C ILE A 178 -1.24 -5.97 30.11
N GLN A 179 -1.92 -6.11 31.24
CA GLN A 179 -1.35 -6.80 32.39
C GLN A 179 -1.11 -8.27 32.03
N MET A 180 0.11 -8.74 32.29
CA MET A 180 0.51 -10.11 32.01
C MET A 180 0.48 -10.98 33.28
N SER A 181 0.48 -12.30 33.11
CA SER A 181 0.48 -13.33 34.16
C SER A 181 1.61 -13.07 35.16
N LYS A 182 1.25 -13.08 36.44
CA LYS A 182 2.18 -12.95 37.55
C LYS A 182 3.14 -14.13 37.60
N GLU A 183 2.64 -15.33 37.31
CA GLU A 183 3.40 -16.58 37.28
C GLU A 183 4.52 -16.51 36.23
N PHE A 184 4.20 -16.02 35.03
CA PHE A 184 5.19 -15.79 33.98
C PHE A 184 6.21 -14.71 34.37
N GLY A 185 5.75 -13.57 34.89
CA GLY A 185 6.62 -12.47 35.31
C GLY A 185 7.60 -12.85 36.41
N GLU A 186 7.10 -13.53 37.45
CA GLU A 186 7.90 -14.06 38.56
C GLU A 186 8.93 -15.07 38.04
N ALA A 187 8.54 -15.99 37.15
CA ALA A 187 9.46 -16.96 36.58
C ALA A 187 10.61 -16.29 35.80
N LEU A 188 10.31 -15.27 35.00
CA LEU A 188 11.33 -14.49 34.28
C LEU A 188 12.22 -13.72 35.26
N PHE A 189 11.62 -13.05 36.25
CA PHE A 189 12.36 -12.31 37.28
C PHE A 189 13.34 -13.22 38.03
N GLN A 190 12.91 -14.39 38.48
CA GLN A 190 13.76 -15.35 39.19
C GLN A 190 14.94 -15.83 38.34
N LYS A 191 14.74 -16.00 37.02
CA LYS A 191 15.82 -16.39 36.10
C LYS A 191 16.88 -15.30 35.97
N ILE A 192 16.47 -14.03 35.91
CA ILE A 192 17.39 -12.89 35.89
C ILE A 192 18.10 -12.77 37.24
N LYS A 193 17.36 -12.87 38.36
CA LYS A 193 17.89 -12.81 39.72
C LYS A 193 18.94 -13.89 40.00
N LYS A 194 18.71 -15.11 39.52
CA LYS A 194 19.63 -16.26 39.67
C LYS A 194 20.76 -16.30 38.62
N ARG A 195 20.82 -15.32 37.72
CA ARG A 195 21.78 -15.28 36.60
C ARG A 195 21.69 -16.50 35.67
N GLU A 196 20.49 -17.05 35.48
CA GLU A 196 20.20 -18.07 34.47
C GLU A 196 19.96 -17.44 33.08
N VAL A 197 19.48 -16.19 33.06
CA VAL A 197 19.38 -15.35 31.87
C VAL A 197 20.33 -14.18 32.07
N THR A 198 21.39 -14.11 31.26
CA THR A 198 22.46 -13.10 31.41
C THR A 198 22.83 -12.39 30.12
N ASP A 199 22.29 -12.84 28.99
CA ASP A 199 22.55 -12.32 27.66
C ASP A 199 21.37 -12.60 26.72
N PHE A 200 21.50 -12.15 25.46
CA PHE A 200 20.49 -12.32 24.44
C PHE A 200 20.23 -13.79 24.09
N ASP A 201 21.25 -14.64 24.10
CA ASP A 201 21.14 -16.05 23.70
C ASP A 201 20.38 -16.86 24.75
N SER A 202 20.77 -16.74 26.02
CA SER A 202 20.07 -17.34 27.17
C SER A 202 18.63 -16.83 27.29
N PHE A 203 18.39 -15.53 27.02
CA PHE A 203 17.04 -14.97 26.98
C PHE A 203 16.21 -15.54 25.84
N THR A 204 16.75 -15.63 24.63
CA THR A 204 16.03 -16.15 23.45
C THR A 204 15.74 -17.64 23.58
N GLU A 205 16.60 -18.40 24.25
CA GLU A 205 16.35 -19.81 24.54
C GLU A 205 15.21 -19.98 25.55
N TYR A 206 15.16 -19.13 26.59
CA TYR A 206 14.03 -19.08 27.50
C TYR A 206 12.77 -18.55 26.79
N LEU A 207 12.76 -17.30 26.34
CA LEU A 207 11.63 -16.64 25.69
C LEU A 207 11.88 -16.45 24.19
N LYS A 208 11.36 -17.39 23.40
CA LYS A 208 11.49 -17.39 21.93
C LYS A 208 10.75 -16.23 21.24
N GLY A 209 9.75 -15.66 21.90
CA GLY A 209 8.96 -14.50 21.45
C GLY A 209 7.51 -14.57 21.92
N PHE A 210 6.70 -13.63 21.44
CA PHE A 210 5.26 -13.57 21.66
C PHE A 210 4.48 -13.52 20.35
N VAL A 211 3.21 -13.90 20.43
CA VAL A 211 2.19 -13.57 19.44
C VAL A 211 1.05 -12.82 20.14
N LEU A 212 0.55 -11.79 19.45
CA LEU A 212 -0.69 -11.12 19.77
C LEU A 212 -1.78 -11.64 18.83
N VAL A 213 -2.87 -12.13 19.41
CA VAL A 213 -4.00 -12.72 18.68
C VAL A 213 -5.29 -12.01 19.09
N PRO A 214 -6.12 -11.55 18.13
CA PRO A 214 -7.44 -11.02 18.42
C PRO A 214 -8.43 -12.16 18.65
N GLU A 215 -9.40 -11.91 19.52
CA GLU A 215 -10.49 -12.86 19.73
C GLU A 215 -11.45 -12.87 18.53
N ASN A 216 -11.83 -14.06 18.06
CA ASN A 216 -12.68 -14.21 16.86
C ASN A 216 -14.14 -13.80 17.11
N SER A 217 -14.60 -13.76 18.36
CA SER A 217 -15.98 -13.41 18.74
C SER A 217 -16.31 -11.93 18.53
N SER A 218 -15.29 -11.06 18.53
CA SER A 218 -15.43 -9.59 18.43
C SER A 218 -14.75 -9.03 17.18
N SER A 219 -15.25 -9.39 15.99
CA SER A 219 -14.74 -8.90 14.69
C SER A 219 -15.26 -7.48 14.40
N SER A 220 -14.38 -6.49 14.37
CA SER A 220 -14.80 -5.09 14.15
C SER A 220 -13.75 -4.19 13.53
N ASN A 221 -12.48 -4.33 13.91
CA ASN A 221 -11.41 -3.45 13.47
C ASN A 221 -10.02 -4.11 13.54
N VAL A 222 -9.06 -3.48 12.88
CA VAL A 222 -7.63 -3.80 12.94
C VAL A 222 -6.86 -2.55 13.31
N ILE A 223 -5.93 -2.67 14.25
CA ILE A 223 -5.18 -1.56 14.83
C ILE A 223 -3.67 -1.76 14.65
N GLY A 224 -2.97 -0.65 14.39
CA GLY A 224 -1.52 -0.60 14.33
C GLY A 224 -0.89 -0.10 15.63
N PHE A 225 0.17 -0.79 16.05
CA PHE A 225 1.07 -0.36 17.12
C PHE A 225 2.50 -0.26 16.60
N SER A 226 3.24 0.69 17.14
CA SER A 226 4.62 0.97 16.77
C SER A 226 5.55 -0.08 17.37
N VAL A 227 6.34 -0.75 16.53
CA VAL A 227 7.33 -1.74 16.98
C VAL A 227 8.40 -1.09 17.87
N SER A 228 8.96 0.04 17.44
CA SER A 228 10.07 0.71 18.14
C SER A 228 9.67 1.39 19.46
N LYS A 229 8.38 1.59 19.70
CA LYS A 229 7.88 2.25 20.92
C LYS A 229 7.08 1.33 21.84
N SER A 230 6.77 0.12 21.40
CA SER A 230 6.09 -0.90 22.20
C SER A 230 7.10 -1.79 22.90
N LYS A 231 6.73 -2.30 24.08
CA LYS A 231 7.63 -3.05 24.95
C LYS A 231 6.89 -3.88 25.96
N VAL A 232 7.56 -4.88 26.52
CA VAL A 232 7.15 -5.53 27.76
C VAL A 232 7.98 -4.93 28.89
N ARG A 233 7.33 -4.50 29.96
CA ARG A 233 7.97 -3.90 31.13
C ARG A 233 7.75 -4.79 32.34
N LEU A 234 8.85 -5.18 32.96
CA LEU A 234 8.87 -5.88 34.24
C LEU A 234 9.17 -4.85 35.34
N TYR A 235 8.32 -4.82 36.37
CA TYR A 235 8.45 -3.98 37.55
C TYR A 235 8.90 -4.85 38.73
N TYR A 236 9.89 -4.34 39.47
CA TYR A 236 10.40 -4.99 40.68
C TYR A 236 10.90 -3.94 41.65
N SER A 237 10.88 -4.26 42.94
CA SER A 237 11.26 -3.33 43.99
C SER A 237 12.41 -3.87 44.84
N LYS A 238 13.30 -2.97 45.23
CA LYS A 238 14.36 -3.24 46.22
C LYS A 238 13.86 -2.79 47.58
N TYR A 239 13.74 -3.74 48.50
CA TYR A 239 13.41 -3.46 49.89
C TYR A 239 14.70 -3.31 50.71
N GLN A 240 14.83 -2.16 51.38
CA GLN A 240 15.79 -1.89 52.44
C GLN A 240 14.98 -1.56 53.71
N THR A 241 15.58 -1.67 54.90
CA THR A 241 14.93 -1.65 56.22
C THR A 241 13.75 -0.65 56.35
N ASP A 242 13.88 0.56 55.80
CA ASP A 242 12.82 1.59 55.84
C ASP A 242 12.46 2.20 54.47
N SER A 243 12.87 1.59 53.35
CA SER A 243 12.60 2.16 52.02
C SER A 243 12.35 1.11 50.93
N GLU A 244 11.34 1.36 50.11
CA GLU A 244 11.06 0.63 48.88
C GLU A 244 11.49 1.48 47.68
N THR A 245 12.42 0.97 46.87
CA THR A 245 12.84 1.64 45.63
C THR A 245 12.36 0.85 44.42
N PRO A 246 11.49 1.43 43.57
CA PRO A 246 10.99 0.75 42.38
C PRO A 246 12.00 0.79 41.23
N TYR A 247 12.06 -0.30 40.48
CA TYR A 247 12.89 -0.47 39.29
C TYR A 247 12.10 -1.11 38.15
N ILE A 248 12.65 -0.98 36.93
CA ILE A 248 12.07 -1.55 35.71
C ILE A 248 13.13 -2.25 34.87
N ILE A 249 12.68 -3.23 34.08
CA ILE A 249 13.42 -3.79 32.93
C ILE A 249 12.48 -3.73 31.73
N ASP A 250 12.93 -3.07 30.66
CA ASP A 250 12.19 -2.93 29.40
C ASP A 250 12.72 -3.93 28.37
N PHE A 251 11.84 -4.83 27.92
CA PHE A 251 12.09 -5.74 26.82
C PHE A 251 11.41 -5.18 25.57
N SER A 252 12.20 -4.83 24.56
CA SER A 252 11.76 -4.16 23.33
C SER A 252 11.97 -5.05 22.11
N ILE A 253 11.39 -4.67 20.97
CA ILE A 253 11.61 -5.36 19.69
C ILE A 253 12.72 -4.60 18.94
N LEU A 254 13.98 -5.03 19.12
CA LEU A 254 15.13 -4.34 18.53
C LEU A 254 15.42 -4.76 17.08
N ASP A 255 15.14 -6.02 16.72
CA ASP A 255 15.31 -6.54 15.37
C ASP A 255 13.95 -6.61 14.65
N THR A 256 13.70 -5.67 13.74
CA THR A 256 12.45 -5.61 12.96
C THR A 256 12.30 -6.75 11.96
N SER A 257 13.36 -7.48 11.62
CA SER A 257 13.27 -8.72 10.83
C SER A 257 12.63 -9.87 11.62
N LYS A 258 12.66 -9.77 12.96
CA LYS A 258 12.03 -10.69 13.92
C LYS A 258 10.64 -10.25 14.35
N GLN A 259 10.01 -9.36 13.58
CA GLN A 259 8.62 -8.98 13.74
C GLN A 259 7.91 -9.12 12.40
N PHE A 260 6.73 -9.75 12.40
CA PHE A 260 5.89 -9.86 11.22
C PHE A 260 4.40 -9.94 11.59
N ASN A 261 3.55 -9.74 10.58
CA ASN A 261 2.10 -9.88 10.71
C ASN A 261 1.62 -11.02 9.82
N SER A 262 0.92 -11.99 10.40
CA SER A 262 0.19 -13.02 9.67
C SER A 262 -1.21 -12.46 9.37
N ILE A 263 -1.52 -12.26 8.09
CA ILE A 263 -2.75 -11.63 7.65
C ILE A 263 -3.47 -12.59 6.70
N SER A 264 -4.66 -13.02 7.10
CA SER A 264 -5.48 -13.97 6.37
C SER A 264 -6.79 -13.35 5.90
N LEU A 265 -7.33 -13.95 4.83
CA LEU A 265 -8.60 -13.58 4.23
C LEU A 265 -9.43 -14.83 3.95
N ASP A 266 -10.56 -14.96 4.64
CA ASP A 266 -11.58 -15.96 4.32
C ASP A 266 -12.61 -15.35 3.37
N LYS A 267 -12.64 -15.87 2.13
CA LYS A 267 -13.52 -15.40 1.04
C LYS A 267 -14.80 -16.22 0.91
N THR A 268 -15.00 -17.22 1.76
CA THR A 268 -16.16 -18.12 1.67
C THR A 268 -17.47 -17.35 1.69
N GLY A 269 -18.35 -17.61 0.71
CA GLY A 269 -19.65 -16.94 0.63
C GLY A 269 -19.60 -15.51 0.09
N THR A 270 -18.46 -15.07 -0.44
CA THR A 270 -18.27 -13.73 -1.01
C THR A 270 -18.16 -13.77 -2.54
N ILE A 271 -18.23 -12.60 -3.18
CA ILE A 271 -18.01 -12.47 -4.63
C ILE A 271 -16.58 -12.87 -5.05
N LEU A 272 -15.63 -12.88 -4.11
CA LEU A 272 -14.23 -13.24 -4.33
C LEU A 272 -13.90 -14.71 -4.05
N GLN A 273 -14.89 -15.54 -3.71
CA GLN A 273 -14.66 -16.95 -3.34
C GLN A 273 -13.91 -17.74 -4.44
N ASN A 274 -14.09 -17.37 -5.71
CA ASN A 274 -13.46 -17.99 -6.87
C ASN A 274 -12.17 -17.27 -7.33
N LEU A 275 -11.56 -16.42 -6.49
CA LEU A 275 -10.30 -15.77 -6.83
C LEU A 275 -9.20 -16.85 -6.97
N PRO A 276 -8.58 -16.99 -8.15
CA PRO A 276 -7.60 -18.06 -8.40
C PRO A 276 -6.28 -17.80 -7.66
N ILE A 277 -5.39 -18.79 -7.74
CA ILE A 277 -3.99 -18.68 -7.30
C ILE A 277 -3.24 -17.61 -8.13
N SER A 278 -1.99 -17.33 -7.74
CA SER A 278 -1.25 -16.13 -8.15
C SER A 278 -0.98 -15.96 -9.64
N THR A 279 -0.98 -17.05 -10.41
CA THR A 279 -0.81 -17.01 -11.87
C THR A 279 -2.10 -16.74 -12.64
N GLY A 280 -3.26 -16.86 -11.99
CA GLY A 280 -4.57 -16.67 -12.58
C GLY A 280 -5.11 -15.25 -12.44
N THR A 281 -6.27 -15.00 -13.05
CA THR A 281 -7.01 -13.74 -12.92
C THR A 281 -8.50 -14.03 -12.77
N LEU A 282 -9.20 -13.20 -12.01
CA LEU A 282 -10.66 -13.21 -11.93
C LEU A 282 -11.20 -12.02 -12.71
N SER A 283 -11.79 -12.28 -13.87
CA SER A 283 -12.35 -11.22 -14.74
C SER A 283 -13.43 -10.42 -14.00
N SER A 284 -13.39 -9.10 -14.13
CA SER A 284 -14.42 -8.17 -13.63
C SER A 284 -15.83 -8.56 -14.09
N THR A 285 -15.97 -9.10 -15.30
CA THR A 285 -17.26 -9.56 -15.87
C THR A 285 -17.93 -10.68 -15.05
N LEU A 286 -17.17 -11.42 -14.24
CA LEU A 286 -17.67 -12.48 -13.37
C LEU A 286 -18.03 -11.97 -11.97
N VAL A 287 -17.65 -10.72 -11.66
CA VAL A 287 -17.76 -10.11 -10.33
C VAL A 287 -18.37 -8.71 -10.44
N ASN A 288 -19.54 -8.64 -11.08
CA ASN A 288 -20.35 -7.43 -11.21
C ASN A 288 -19.65 -6.24 -11.89
N ASN A 289 -18.73 -6.50 -12.82
CA ASN A 289 -17.97 -5.48 -13.55
C ASN A 289 -17.08 -4.66 -12.60
N GLN A 290 -16.45 -5.31 -11.61
CA GLN A 290 -15.63 -4.69 -10.57
C GLN A 290 -14.24 -5.31 -10.46
N GLY A 291 -13.28 -4.51 -10.01
CA GLY A 291 -11.93 -4.91 -9.61
C GLY A 291 -11.69 -4.60 -8.14
N PHE A 292 -10.88 -5.43 -7.48
CA PHE A 292 -10.74 -5.42 -6.03
C PHE A 292 -9.27 -5.27 -5.62
N ILE A 293 -9.00 -4.47 -4.58
CA ILE A 293 -7.69 -4.38 -3.94
C ILE A 293 -7.90 -4.50 -2.44
N GLN A 294 -7.08 -5.32 -1.77
CA GLN A 294 -7.02 -5.37 -0.32
C GLN A 294 -5.58 -5.58 0.15
N SER A 295 -5.13 -4.67 1.00
CA SER A 295 -3.81 -4.75 1.61
C SER A 295 -3.77 -5.90 2.63
N GLY A 296 -2.57 -6.42 2.85
CA GLY A 296 -2.27 -7.48 3.81
C GLY A 296 -2.60 -8.87 3.29
N THR A 297 -3.64 -9.00 2.46
CA THR A 297 -4.17 -10.30 2.01
C THR A 297 -3.63 -10.73 0.65
N GLY A 298 -3.03 -9.81 -0.12
CA GLY A 298 -2.48 -10.10 -1.44
C GLY A 298 -3.42 -9.78 -2.60
N VAL A 299 -4.66 -9.33 -2.34
CA VAL A 299 -5.62 -9.02 -3.41
C VAL A 299 -5.25 -7.71 -4.09
N ALA A 300 -5.08 -7.75 -5.41
CA ALA A 300 -4.75 -6.60 -6.23
C ALA A 300 -5.60 -6.54 -7.50
N CYS A 301 -5.70 -5.35 -8.08
CA CYS A 301 -6.46 -5.12 -9.30
C CYS A 301 -5.49 -5.06 -10.48
N ARG A 302 -5.80 -5.77 -11.55
CA ARG A 302 -5.03 -5.79 -12.80
C ARG A 302 -5.81 -5.08 -13.90
N VAL A 303 -5.10 -4.27 -14.69
CA VAL A 303 -5.64 -3.53 -15.83
C VAL A 303 -4.82 -3.86 -17.08
N ASP A 304 -5.50 -4.31 -18.13
CA ASP A 304 -4.91 -4.70 -19.40
C ASP A 304 -5.42 -3.81 -20.55
N PHE A 305 -4.55 -3.55 -21.52
CA PHE A 305 -4.83 -2.73 -22.71
C PHE A 305 -4.69 -3.58 -23.99
N PRO A 306 -5.65 -4.47 -24.29
CA PRO A 306 -5.50 -5.52 -25.31
C PRO A 306 -5.19 -4.99 -26.72
N ASN A 307 -5.73 -3.82 -27.07
CA ASN A 307 -5.69 -3.28 -28.43
C ASN A 307 -4.61 -2.21 -28.63
N ILE A 308 -3.73 -1.95 -27.66
CA ILE A 308 -2.80 -0.81 -27.72
C ILE A 308 -1.82 -0.87 -28.89
N LYS A 309 -1.40 -2.07 -29.30
CA LYS A 309 -0.51 -2.25 -30.47
C LYS A 309 -1.14 -1.81 -31.79
N GLN A 310 -2.47 -1.87 -31.90
CA GLN A 310 -3.19 -1.48 -33.13
C GLN A 310 -3.06 0.01 -33.43
N PHE A 311 -2.67 0.83 -32.44
CA PHE A 311 -2.45 2.27 -32.62
C PHE A 311 -1.31 2.59 -33.59
N LYS A 312 -0.38 1.65 -33.82
CA LYS A 312 0.62 1.75 -34.90
C LYS A 312 0.01 1.87 -36.29
N ASN A 313 -1.23 1.39 -36.47
CA ASN A 313 -1.89 1.35 -37.76
C ASN A 313 -2.77 2.60 -38.01
N ILE A 314 -2.86 3.53 -37.05
CA ILE A 314 -3.65 4.77 -37.19
C ILE A 314 -2.97 5.71 -38.21
N SER A 315 -1.64 5.79 -38.19
CA SER A 315 -0.84 6.59 -39.13
C SER A 315 0.56 6.01 -39.28
N ALA A 316 1.21 6.27 -40.43
CA ALA A 316 2.57 5.80 -40.70
C ALA A 316 3.59 6.28 -39.65
N ASN A 317 3.51 7.56 -39.26
CA ASN A 317 4.20 8.07 -38.07
C ASN A 317 3.18 8.62 -37.09
N GLY A 318 3.13 8.06 -35.89
CA GLY A 318 2.38 8.66 -34.82
C GLY A 318 2.82 8.16 -33.44
N ALA A 319 2.44 8.95 -32.44
CA ALA A 319 2.89 8.77 -31.07
C ALA A 319 1.79 9.14 -30.09
N ILE A 320 1.73 8.41 -28.99
CA ILE A 320 0.97 8.78 -27.79
C ILE A 320 1.80 9.85 -27.07
N VAL A 321 1.28 11.08 -27.03
CA VAL A 321 1.94 12.21 -26.35
C VAL A 321 1.56 12.26 -24.87
N ASP A 322 0.32 11.89 -24.56
CA ASP A 322 -0.17 11.78 -23.19
C ASP A 322 -1.30 10.75 -23.12
N ALA A 323 -1.47 10.14 -21.95
CA ALA A 323 -2.64 9.35 -21.66
C ALA A 323 -2.92 9.30 -20.15
N GLU A 324 -4.20 9.40 -19.81
CA GLU A 324 -4.70 9.38 -18.44
C GLU A 324 -5.70 8.24 -18.26
N LEU A 325 -5.43 7.37 -17.27
CA LEU A 325 -6.35 6.35 -16.80
C LEU A 325 -7.09 6.88 -15.56
N ILE A 326 -8.41 6.97 -15.66
CA ILE A 326 -9.30 7.45 -14.61
C ILE A 326 -10.07 6.25 -14.05
N LEU A 327 -9.85 5.96 -12.77
CA LEU A 327 -10.47 4.84 -12.04
C LEU A 327 -11.46 5.37 -11.02
N LYS A 328 -12.73 4.96 -11.12
CA LYS A 328 -13.76 5.37 -10.15
C LYS A 328 -13.98 4.30 -9.10
N PRO A 329 -13.83 4.62 -7.79
CA PRO A 329 -14.30 3.74 -6.73
C PRO A 329 -15.81 3.53 -6.85
N VAL A 330 -16.27 2.31 -6.61
CA VAL A 330 -17.71 2.00 -6.69
C VAL A 330 -18.45 2.68 -5.54
N ASN A 331 -19.51 3.42 -5.86
CA ASN A 331 -20.31 4.12 -4.86
C ASN A 331 -20.87 3.15 -3.82
N ASN A 332 -21.07 3.63 -2.58
CA ASN A 332 -21.53 2.84 -1.44
C ASN A 332 -20.60 1.68 -1.00
N THR A 333 -19.41 1.56 -1.59
CA THR A 333 -18.41 0.59 -1.12
C THR A 333 -17.38 1.20 -0.17
N TYR A 334 -17.30 2.52 -0.07
CA TYR A 334 -16.40 3.22 0.84
C TYR A 334 -17.20 4.10 1.82
N SER A 335 -16.63 4.33 3.00
CA SER A 335 -17.23 5.12 4.08
C SER A 335 -16.16 5.51 5.08
N GLU A 336 -16.51 6.14 6.20
CA GLU A 336 -15.56 6.37 7.30
C GLU A 336 -14.97 5.06 7.85
N LYS A 337 -15.74 3.96 7.81
CA LYS A 337 -15.29 2.62 8.21
C LYS A 337 -14.33 2.00 7.19
N TYR A 338 -14.54 2.32 5.92
CA TYR A 338 -13.77 1.80 4.78
C TYR A 338 -13.20 2.98 3.97
N PRO A 339 -12.22 3.73 4.54
CA PRO A 339 -11.74 4.95 3.93
C PRO A 339 -10.92 4.68 2.66
N LEU A 340 -11.11 5.53 1.66
CA LEU A 340 -10.27 5.55 0.46
C LEU A 340 -8.88 6.08 0.79
N ALA A 341 -7.84 5.43 0.25
CA ALA A 341 -6.47 5.94 0.34
C ALA A 341 -6.27 7.13 -0.60
N ASP A 342 -5.41 8.07 -0.26
CA ASP A 342 -5.18 9.25 -1.11
C ASP A 342 -4.42 8.92 -2.40
N SER A 343 -3.85 7.72 -2.50
CA SER A 343 -3.21 7.23 -3.72
C SER A 343 -3.29 5.70 -3.93
N LEU A 344 -3.01 5.28 -5.16
CA LEU A 344 -2.75 3.90 -5.58
C LEU A 344 -1.29 3.76 -6.00
N THR A 345 -0.65 2.67 -5.60
CA THR A 345 0.66 2.28 -6.15
C THR A 345 0.43 1.47 -7.42
N VAL A 346 1.21 1.77 -8.47
CA VAL A 346 1.05 1.16 -9.79
C VAL A 346 2.33 0.42 -10.16
N TYR A 347 2.19 -0.85 -10.49
CA TYR A 347 3.27 -1.72 -10.95
C TYR A 347 3.05 -2.16 -12.38
N VAL A 348 4.13 -2.52 -13.06
CA VAL A 348 4.07 -3.17 -14.37
C VAL A 348 4.20 -4.68 -14.18
N GLY A 349 3.16 -5.42 -14.56
CA GLY A 349 3.09 -6.87 -14.49
C GLY A 349 3.21 -7.53 -15.86
N ASP A 350 3.57 -8.81 -15.89
CA ASP A 350 3.49 -9.66 -17.08
C ASP A 350 2.21 -10.51 -17.12
N ASN A 351 2.11 -11.43 -18.08
CA ASN A 351 0.96 -12.33 -18.23
C ASN A 351 0.76 -13.32 -17.07
N LEU A 352 1.80 -13.55 -16.25
CA LEU A 352 1.75 -14.42 -15.07
C LEU A 352 1.67 -13.60 -13.76
N ASN A 353 1.29 -12.32 -13.85
CA ASN A 353 1.19 -11.38 -12.74
C ASN A 353 2.52 -11.10 -12.02
N ARG A 354 3.66 -11.40 -12.64
CA ARG A 354 4.98 -11.11 -12.04
C ARG A 354 5.29 -9.62 -12.19
N ILE A 355 5.60 -8.97 -11.08
CA ILE A 355 5.94 -7.54 -11.05
C ILE A 355 7.36 -7.36 -11.59
N SER A 356 7.49 -6.51 -12.61
CA SER A 356 8.77 -6.11 -13.21
C SER A 356 9.33 -4.81 -12.63
N GLY A 357 8.49 -4.01 -11.95
CA GLY A 357 8.87 -2.75 -11.33
C GLY A 357 7.66 -1.85 -11.10
N THR A 358 7.87 -0.70 -10.46
CA THR A 358 6.86 0.36 -10.39
C THR A 358 6.67 1.01 -11.75
N LEU A 359 5.46 1.46 -12.05
CA LEU A 359 5.23 2.34 -13.19
C LEU A 359 6.02 3.64 -13.01
N VAL A 360 6.74 4.07 -14.05
CA VAL A 360 7.52 5.30 -14.05
C VAL A 360 7.12 6.18 -15.23
N ASN A 361 7.29 7.49 -15.07
CA ASN A 361 7.11 8.46 -16.15
C ASN A 361 8.36 8.52 -17.05
N ALA A 362 8.34 9.38 -18.07
CA ALA A 362 9.45 9.56 -19.00
C ALA A 362 10.77 10.00 -18.32
N ALA A 363 10.70 10.64 -17.15
CA ALA A 363 11.85 11.05 -16.35
C ALA A 363 12.33 9.97 -15.35
N GLY A 364 11.71 8.78 -15.35
CA GLY A 364 12.07 7.68 -14.45
C GLY A 364 11.50 7.79 -13.03
N ALA A 365 10.65 8.79 -12.75
CA ALA A 365 10.00 8.94 -11.44
C ALA A 365 8.76 8.05 -11.34
N SER A 366 8.53 7.45 -10.15
CA SER A 366 7.37 6.59 -9.90
C SER A 366 6.04 7.34 -10.09
N VAL A 367 5.12 6.68 -10.78
CA VAL A 367 3.76 7.17 -11.02
C VAL A 367 2.79 6.50 -10.04
N TYR A 368 1.92 7.32 -9.46
CA TYR A 368 0.86 6.88 -8.54
C TYR A 368 -0.49 7.29 -9.11
N GLY A 369 -1.53 6.51 -8.78
CA GLY A 369 -2.90 6.96 -8.97
C GLY A 369 -3.25 7.95 -7.88
N LYS A 370 -3.53 9.20 -8.22
CA LYS A 370 -3.85 10.24 -7.23
C LYS A 370 -5.36 10.36 -7.08
N LEU A 371 -5.85 10.31 -5.84
CA LEU A 371 -7.26 10.51 -5.56
C LEU A 371 -7.62 11.99 -5.72
N SER A 372 -8.52 12.28 -6.63
CA SER A 372 -9.22 13.56 -6.69
C SER A 372 -10.50 13.44 -5.87
N LYS A 373 -10.66 14.31 -4.88
CA LYS A 373 -11.91 14.52 -4.15
C LYS A 373 -12.35 15.96 -4.45
N SER A 374 -13.15 16.19 -5.49
CA SER A 374 -13.98 17.40 -5.45
C SER A 374 -15.23 17.05 -4.66
N SER A 375 -15.42 17.75 -3.54
CA SER A 375 -16.58 17.57 -2.67
C SER A 375 -17.85 17.97 -3.43
N ASP A 376 -18.59 16.97 -3.90
CA ASP A 376 -19.99 17.12 -4.24
C ASP A 376 -20.82 16.21 -3.33
N GLU A 377 -22.09 16.54 -3.14
CA GLU A 377 -23.01 15.84 -2.23
C GLU A 377 -23.27 14.38 -2.65
N PHE A 378 -22.83 13.99 -3.86
CA PHE A 378 -23.14 12.71 -4.51
C PHE A 378 -21.91 11.83 -4.80
N ASN A 379 -20.71 12.27 -4.41
CA ASN A 379 -19.41 11.69 -4.75
C ASN A 379 -19.20 11.41 -6.26
N GLU A 380 -19.79 12.20 -7.16
CA GLU A 380 -19.74 11.95 -8.61
C GLU A 380 -18.32 12.10 -9.20
N ASN A 381 -17.52 12.92 -8.53
CA ASN A 381 -16.17 13.29 -8.95
C ASN A 381 -15.05 12.59 -8.17
N VAL A 382 -15.35 11.57 -7.35
CA VAL A 382 -14.32 10.79 -6.67
C VAL A 382 -13.66 9.83 -7.67
N ALA A 383 -12.41 10.08 -8.01
CA ALA A 383 -11.66 9.25 -8.97
C ALA A 383 -10.15 9.26 -8.70
N TYR A 384 -9.48 8.17 -9.07
CA TYR A 384 -8.03 8.12 -9.14
C TYR A 384 -7.57 8.37 -10.58
N SER A 385 -6.66 9.31 -10.75
CA SER A 385 -6.01 9.58 -12.04
C SER A 385 -4.58 9.05 -12.08
N ILE A 386 -4.24 8.30 -13.13
CA ILE A 386 -2.90 7.75 -13.37
C ILE A 386 -2.43 8.21 -14.76
N SER A 387 -1.25 8.83 -14.85
CA SER A 387 -0.60 9.09 -16.14
C SER A 387 0.03 7.81 -16.68
N VAL A 388 -0.51 7.31 -17.80
CA VAL A 388 -0.10 6.04 -18.42
C VAL A 388 0.51 6.23 -19.82
N GLY A 389 0.63 7.46 -20.30
CA GLY A 389 1.11 7.79 -21.66
C GLY A 389 2.44 7.13 -22.03
N ALA A 390 3.47 7.31 -21.19
CA ALA A 390 4.79 6.72 -21.44
C ALA A 390 4.76 5.18 -21.51
N PHE A 391 3.95 4.55 -20.66
CA PHE A 391 3.78 3.10 -20.65
C PHE A 391 3.05 2.61 -21.90
N LEU A 392 1.94 3.26 -22.27
CA LEU A 392 1.18 2.90 -23.46
C LEU A 392 1.98 3.14 -24.74
N GLN A 393 2.77 4.21 -24.82
CA GLN A 393 3.68 4.45 -25.93
C GLN A 393 4.71 3.31 -26.07
N LYS A 394 5.29 2.86 -24.95
CA LYS A 394 6.23 1.74 -24.94
C LYS A 394 5.56 0.43 -25.37
N GLU A 395 4.38 0.12 -24.86
CA GLU A 395 3.64 -1.09 -25.23
C GLU A 395 3.14 -1.06 -26.68
N MET A 396 2.74 0.11 -27.20
CA MET A 396 2.43 0.32 -28.62
C MET A 396 3.64 -0.02 -29.49
N LEU A 397 4.83 0.50 -29.16
CA LEU A 397 6.06 0.33 -29.93
C LEU A 397 6.74 -1.04 -29.78
N LYS A 398 6.42 -1.79 -28.72
CA LYS A 398 7.01 -3.10 -28.41
C LYS A 398 6.94 -4.09 -29.59
N GLN A 399 8.08 -4.73 -29.87
CA GLN A 399 8.21 -5.71 -30.95
C GLN A 399 7.70 -7.09 -30.54
N SER A 400 7.98 -7.51 -29.30
CA SER A 400 7.50 -8.80 -28.75
C SER A 400 5.99 -8.81 -28.56
N ASP A 401 5.35 -9.96 -28.76
CA ASP A 401 3.93 -10.20 -28.46
C ASP A 401 3.59 -10.36 -26.98
N SER A 402 4.60 -10.36 -26.12
CA SER A 402 4.38 -10.27 -24.67
C SER A 402 3.67 -8.97 -24.31
N ARG A 403 2.53 -9.08 -23.62
CA ARG A 403 1.77 -7.94 -23.13
C ARG A 403 2.15 -7.65 -21.68
N SER A 404 2.32 -6.38 -21.38
CA SER A 404 2.41 -5.94 -20.00
C SER A 404 1.06 -5.40 -19.53
N SER A 405 0.82 -5.53 -18.23
CA SER A 405 -0.37 -5.04 -17.54
C SER A 405 0.01 -4.04 -16.46
N LEU A 406 -0.96 -3.27 -16.00
CA LEU A 406 -0.80 -2.48 -14.79
C LEU A 406 -1.41 -3.24 -13.62
N ILE A 407 -0.65 -3.41 -12.54
CA ILE A 407 -1.11 -3.98 -11.29
C ILE A 407 -1.24 -2.84 -10.28
N LEU A 408 -2.46 -2.63 -9.80
CA LEU A 408 -2.84 -1.58 -8.87
C LEU A 408 -2.93 -2.16 -7.47
N THR A 409 -2.24 -1.51 -6.53
CA THR A 409 -2.30 -1.82 -5.11
C THR A 409 -2.52 -0.56 -4.29
N LEU A 410 -2.85 -0.73 -3.01
CA LEU A 410 -2.84 0.37 -2.06
C LEU A 410 -1.42 0.57 -1.51
N PRO A 411 -1.02 1.82 -1.19
CA PRO A 411 0.24 2.11 -0.52
C PRO A 411 0.37 1.29 0.77
N GLY A 412 1.57 0.77 1.03
CA GLY A 412 1.80 -0.05 2.22
C GLY A 412 1.00 -1.36 2.20
N ILE A 413 0.90 -2.01 1.03
CA ILE A 413 0.19 -3.29 0.86
C ILE A 413 0.58 -4.35 1.90
N ALA A 414 1.80 -4.34 2.42
CA ALA A 414 2.27 -5.30 3.44
C ALA A 414 2.14 -4.79 4.90
N GLN A 415 1.52 -3.63 5.12
CA GLN A 415 1.46 -2.96 6.44
C GLN A 415 0.05 -2.49 6.85
N SER A 416 -0.95 -2.77 6.03
CA SER A 416 -2.32 -2.32 6.24
C SER A 416 -3.31 -3.39 5.76
N VAL A 417 -4.59 -3.20 6.07
CA VAL A 417 -5.69 -4.07 5.63
C VAL A 417 -6.78 -3.28 4.91
N ASN A 418 -6.45 -2.08 4.42
CA ASN A 418 -7.38 -1.25 3.67
C ASN A 418 -7.81 -1.96 2.38
N ARG A 419 -9.03 -1.66 1.92
CA ARG A 419 -9.55 -2.17 0.66
C ARG A 419 -10.17 -1.07 -0.20
N ILE A 420 -10.35 -1.37 -1.48
CA ILE A 420 -11.10 -0.55 -2.43
C ILE A 420 -11.77 -1.46 -3.47
N VAL A 421 -12.91 -1.01 -3.98
CA VAL A 421 -13.61 -1.61 -5.12
C VAL A 421 -13.63 -0.59 -6.24
N LEU A 422 -13.20 -0.98 -7.43
CA LEU A 422 -13.11 -0.14 -8.62
C LEU A 422 -14.08 -0.67 -9.67
N GLY A 423 -14.78 0.21 -10.38
CA GLY A 423 -15.63 -0.20 -11.50
C GLY A 423 -14.85 -0.33 -12.80
N ASP A 424 -15.17 -1.34 -13.61
CA ASP A 424 -14.61 -1.51 -14.95
C ASP A 424 -15.29 -0.58 -15.98
N GLN A 425 -15.03 -0.78 -17.28
CA GLN A 425 -15.55 0.08 -18.36
C GLN A 425 -17.06 -0.10 -18.62
N LYS A 426 -17.63 -1.23 -18.19
CA LYS A 426 -19.04 -1.61 -18.34
C LYS A 426 -19.85 -1.40 -17.05
N HIS A 427 -19.21 -1.05 -15.92
CA HIS A 427 -19.91 -0.68 -14.69
C HIS A 427 -20.89 0.49 -14.95
N PHE A 428 -22.09 0.45 -14.39
CA PHE A 428 -23.16 1.40 -14.78
C PHE A 428 -22.81 2.86 -14.42
N ASN A 429 -22.39 3.10 -13.17
CA ASN A 429 -22.18 4.45 -12.61
C ASN A 429 -20.70 4.85 -12.40
N ASN A 430 -19.78 3.88 -12.39
CA ASN A 430 -18.39 4.09 -11.95
C ASN A 430 -17.43 3.53 -12.99
N LYS A 431 -17.54 4.05 -14.23
CA LYS A 431 -16.76 3.55 -15.36
C LYS A 431 -15.31 3.94 -15.26
N ILE A 432 -14.40 2.98 -15.48
CA ILE A 432 -13.01 3.31 -15.83
C ILE A 432 -12.99 4.01 -17.19
N GLN A 433 -12.15 5.04 -17.32
CA GLN A 433 -11.97 5.78 -18.57
C GLN A 433 -10.48 5.86 -18.90
N LEU A 434 -10.13 5.69 -20.17
CA LEU A 434 -8.79 5.92 -20.68
C LEU A 434 -8.87 7.01 -21.73
N LYS A 435 -8.18 8.13 -21.48
CA LYS A 435 -8.05 9.22 -22.45
C LYS A 435 -6.65 9.17 -23.03
N ILE A 436 -6.53 9.08 -24.35
CA ILE A 436 -5.25 9.07 -25.05
C ILE A 436 -5.19 10.27 -25.99
N TYR A 437 -4.15 11.09 -25.84
CA TYR A 437 -3.79 12.11 -26.81
C TYR A 437 -2.74 11.53 -27.76
N TYR A 438 -3.13 11.34 -29.02
CA TYR A 438 -2.30 10.78 -30.07
C TYR A 438 -1.97 11.86 -31.11
N ILE A 439 -0.71 11.94 -31.54
CA ILE A 439 -0.30 12.80 -32.64
C ILE A 439 0.09 11.95 -33.84
N SER A 440 -0.44 12.29 -35.02
CA SER A 440 0.00 11.74 -36.31
C SER A 440 0.75 12.81 -37.08
N TYR A 441 1.87 12.48 -37.74
CA TYR A 441 2.67 13.46 -38.48
C TYR A 441 3.29 12.93 -39.78
#